data_AF-A0A0G1SB25-F1
#
_entry.id   AF-A0A0G1SB25-F1
#
_cell.length_a   1.000
_cell.length_b   1.000
_cell.length_c   1.000
_cell.angle_alpha   90.00
_cell.angle_beta   90.00
_cell.angle_gamma   90.00
#
_symmetry.space_group_name_H-M   'P 1'
#
loop_
_entity.id
_entity.type
_entity.pdbx_description
1 polymer ?
#
loop_
_entity_poly.entity_id
_entity_poly.type
_entity_poly.pdbx_seq_one_letter_code
_entity_poly.pdbx_strand_id
1 'polypeptide(L)' 'MKLSKLMHVASVLVGVTGVVTFAGAVLGGADNLVFGVTKMDALACSAILVLIAVWLSVGTIHHMMLEKRGELV' A
#
# COMPACT_ATOMS: atom_id res chain seq x y z
N MET A 1 -2.67 -18.91 -20.81
CA MET A 1 -3.62 -18.61 -19.71
C MET A 1 -4.45 -17.41 -20.09
N LYS A 2 -5.72 -17.29 -19.66
CA LYS A 2 -6.52 -16.06 -19.87
C LYS A 2 -5.76 -14.86 -19.27
N LEU A 3 -5.84 -13.70 -19.91
CA LEU A 3 -5.13 -12.47 -19.50
C LEU A 3 -5.34 -12.17 -18.00
N SER A 4 -6.57 -12.34 -17.51
CA SER A 4 -6.94 -12.19 -16.09
C SER A 4 -6.10 -13.06 -15.14
N LYS A 5 -5.83 -14.34 -15.49
CA LYS A 5 -5.00 -15.21 -14.65
C LYS A 5 -3.54 -14.75 -14.63
N LEU A 6 -3.04 -14.25 -15.76
CA LEU A 6 -1.67 -13.75 -15.85
C LEU A 6 -1.51 -12.47 -15.01
N MET A 7 -2.47 -11.55 -15.08
CA MET A 7 -2.49 -10.35 -14.24
C MET A 7 -2.58 -10.69 -12.76
N HIS A 8 -3.41 -11.67 -12.38
CA HIS A 8 -3.52 -12.09 -10.99
C HIS A 8 -2.18 -12.62 -10.47
N VAL A 9 -1.56 -13.55 -11.20
CA VAL A 9 -0.26 -14.11 -10.80
C VAL A 9 0.81 -13.01 -10.74
N ALA A 10 0.85 -12.11 -11.72
CA ALA A 10 1.77 -10.98 -11.72
C ALA A 10 1.56 -10.07 -10.50
N SER A 11 0.30 -9.75 -10.14
CA SER A 11 0.00 -8.93 -8.96
C SER A 11 0.45 -9.59 -7.65
N VAL A 12 0.30 -10.91 -7.52
CA VAL A 12 0.76 -11.66 -6.36
C VAL A 12 2.29 -11.63 -6.27
N LEU A 13 2.99 -11.87 -7.38
CA LEU A 13 4.45 -11.81 -7.41
C LEU A 13 4.95 -10.41 -7.07
N VAL A 14 4.38 -9.36 -7.66
CA VAL A 14 4.74 -7.97 -7.35
C VAL A 14 4.51 -7.67 -5.87
N GLY A 15 3.36 -8.08 -5.32
CA GLY A 15 3.06 -7.92 -3.89
C GLY A 15 4.09 -8.60 -2.99
N VAL A 16 4.40 -9.87 -3.26
CA VAL A 16 5.40 -10.64 -2.48
C VAL A 16 6.79 -10.00 -2.59
N THR A 17 7.22 -9.59 -3.79
CA THR A 17 8.51 -8.91 -3.97
C THR A 17 8.57 -7.58 -3.23
N GLY A 18 7.46 -6.83 -3.17
CA GLY A 18 7.35 -5.61 -2.39
C GLY A 18 7.52 -5.86 -0.90
N VAL A 19 6.85 -6.88 -0.36
CA VAL A 19 6.98 -7.27 1.07
C VAL A 19 8.42 -7.66 1.42
N VAL A 20 9.07 -8.48 0.57
CA VAL A 20 10.46 -8.90 0.80
C VAL A 20 11.42 -7.72 0.73
N THR A 21 11.24 -6.82 -0.26
CA THR A 21 12.07 -5.62 -0.42
C THR A 21 11.93 -4.68 0.79
N PHE A 22 10.70 -4.45 1.25
CA PHE A 22 10.42 -3.64 2.44
C PHE A 22 11.04 -4.26 3.69
N ALA A 23 10.86 -5.57 3.91
CA ALA A 23 11.46 -6.27 5.04
C ALA A 23 12.99 -6.18 5.01
N GLY A 24 13.61 -6.35 3.84
CA GLY A 24 15.06 -6.21 3.65
C GLY A 24 15.57 -4.80 3.95
N ALA A 25 14.87 -3.77 3.48
CA ALA A 25 15.24 -2.37 3.71
C ALA A 25 15.07 -1.95 5.19
N VAL A 26 14.03 -2.43 5.86
CA VAL A 26 13.71 -2.05 7.25
C VAL A 26 14.52 -2.84 8.28
N LEU A 27 14.59 -4.16 8.12
CA LEU A 27 15.28 -5.06 9.07
C LEU A 27 16.80 -5.11 8.85
N GLY A 28 17.29 -4.56 7.73
CA GLY A 28 18.71 -4.37 7.48
C GLY A 28 19.39 -3.33 8.39
N GLY A 29 20.71 -3.23 8.31
CA GLY A 29 21.51 -2.16 8.92
C GLY A 29 21.12 -0.77 8.42
N ALA A 30 21.60 0.28 9.10
CA ALA A 30 21.20 1.67 8.81
C ALA A 30 21.56 2.12 7.38
N ASP A 31 22.68 1.62 6.84
CA ASP A 31 23.17 1.95 5.49
C ASP A 31 22.72 0.94 4.42
N ASN A 32 21.81 0.02 4.76
CA ASN A 32 21.40 -1.00 3.80
C ASN A 32 20.52 -0.39 2.70
N LEU A 33 20.99 -0.59 1.48
CA LEU A 33 20.30 -0.22 0.24
C LEU A 33 19.78 -1.51 -0.41
N VAL A 34 18.46 -1.63 -0.55
CA VAL A 34 17.85 -2.78 -1.25
C VAL A 34 17.18 -2.25 -2.51
N PHE A 35 17.72 -2.61 -3.68
CA PHE A 35 17.27 -2.11 -5.00
C PHE A 35 17.15 -0.58 -5.09
N GLY A 36 18.07 0.15 -4.44
CA GLY A 36 18.05 1.61 -4.43
C GLY A 36 17.11 2.25 -3.40
N VAL A 37 16.41 1.45 -2.60
CA VAL A 37 15.52 1.92 -1.53
C VAL A 37 16.24 1.85 -0.19
N THR A 38 16.31 2.97 0.52
CA THR A 38 16.86 3.03 1.88
C THR A 38 15.79 2.74 2.93
N LYS A 39 16.22 2.51 4.17
CA LYS A 39 15.32 2.39 5.32
C LYS A 39 14.41 3.62 5.47
N MET A 40 14.96 4.82 5.30
CA MET A 40 14.22 6.06 5.45
C MET A 40 13.14 6.21 4.37
N ASP A 41 13.46 5.86 3.13
CA ASP A 41 12.49 5.85 2.02
C ASP A 41 11.35 4.88 2.32
N ALA A 42 11.68 3.65 2.75
CA ALA A 42 10.69 2.63 3.09
C ALA A 42 9.73 3.12 4.21
N LEU A 43 10.27 3.69 5.29
CA LEU A 43 9.46 4.19 6.39
C LEU A 43 8.58 5.38 5.96
N ALA A 44 9.14 6.36 5.24
CA ALA A 44 8.41 7.53 4.78
C ALA A 44 7.25 7.14 3.85
N CYS A 45 7.50 6.25 2.88
CA CYS A 45 6.45 5.72 2.01
C CYS A 45 5.36 4.99 2.80
N SER A 46 5.73 4.17 3.79
CA SER A 46 4.76 3.46 4.63
C SER A 46 3.85 4.41 5.41
N ALA A 47 4.41 5.49 5.96
CA ALA A 47 3.64 6.50 6.68
C ALA A 47 2.62 7.19 5.77
N ILE A 48 3.02 7.58 4.56
CA ILE A 48 2.12 8.20 3.57
C ILE A 48 1.01 7.22 3.17
N LEU A 49 1.33 5.94 2.90
CA LEU A 49 0.34 4.93 2.56
C LEU A 49 -0.67 4.71 3.68
N VAL A 50 -0.23 4.72 4.94
CA VAL A 50 -1.13 4.64 6.10
C VAL A 50 -2.05 5.85 6.18
N LEU A 51 -1.53 7.08 5.98
CA LEU A 51 -2.36 8.28 5.97
C LEU A 51 -3.42 8.24 4.86
N ILE A 52 -3.05 7.81 3.66
CA ILE A 52 -3.98 7.62 2.54
C ILE A 52 -5.05 6.58 2.88
N ALA A 53 -4.66 5.44 3.46
CA ALA A 53 -5.59 4.39 3.84
C ALA A 53 -6.60 4.85 4.91
N VAL A 54 -6.13 5.59 5.92
CA VAL A 54 -7.00 6.18 6.95
C VAL A 54 -7.95 7.20 6.32
N TRP A 55 -7.44 8.12 5.50
CA TRP A 55 -8.25 9.14 4.86
C TRP A 55 -9.35 8.56 3.97
N LEU A 56 -9.00 7.56 3.13
CA LEU A 56 -9.98 6.84 2.31
C LEU A 56 -11.02 6.11 3.17
N SER A 57 -10.60 5.46 4.25
CA SER A 57 -11.52 4.75 5.15
C SER A 57 -12.48 5.73 5.84
N VAL A 58 -11.99 6.88 6.30
CA VAL A 58 -12.84 7.93 6.88
C VAL A 58 -13.80 8.51 5.84
N GLY A 59 -13.31 8.81 4.63
CA GLY A 59 -14.13 9.34 3.54
C GLY A 59 -15.23 8.38 3.11
N THR A 60 -14.94 7.09 2.99
CA THR A 60 -15.94 6.06 2.67
C THR A 60 -16.99 5.91 3.77
N ILE A 61 -16.59 5.92 5.05
CA ILE A 61 -17.52 5.91 6.18
C ILE A 61 -18.41 7.16 6.15
N HIS A 62 -17.82 8.33 5.88
CA HIS A 62 -18.55 9.59 5.80
C HIS A 62 -19.59 9.56 4.68
N HIS A 63 -19.21 9.16 3.46
CA HIS A 63 -20.13 9.01 2.34
C HIS A 63 -21.27 8.04 2.65
N MET A 64 -20.97 6.86 3.19
CA MET A 64 -22.00 5.88 3.59
C MET A 64 -22.95 6.45 4.65
N MET A 65 -22.49 7.37 5.50
CA MET A 65 -23.32 8.02 6.51
C MET A 65 -24.25 9.08 5.90
N LEU A 66 -23.77 9.86 4.93
CA LEU A 66 -24.57 10.84 4.20
C LEU A 66 -25.67 10.14 3.38
N GLU A 67 -25.33 9.06 2.66
CA GLU A 67 -26.29 8.25 1.91
C GLU A 67 -27.42 7.71 2.80
N LYS A 68 -27.09 7.24 4.01
CA LYS A 68 -28.09 6.77 4.99
C LYS A 68 -29.03 7.86 5.49
N ARG A 69 -28.60 9.13 5.45
CA ARG A 69 -29.39 10.30 5.88
C ARG A 69 -30.22 10.90 4.74
N GLY A 70 -30.11 10.37 3.53
CA GLY A 70 -30.74 10.94 2.34
C GLY A 70 -30.07 12.23 1.86
N GLU A 71 -28.88 12.53 2.36
CA GLU A 71 -28.07 13.64 1.87
C GLU A 71 -27.32 13.18 0.61
N LEU A 72 -27.61 13.82 -0.53
CA LEU A 72 -26.89 13.59 -1.78
C LEU A 72 -25.48 14.18 -1.65
N VAL A 73 -24.47 13.35 -1.92
CA VAL A 73 -23.05 13.74 -1.93
C VAL A 73 -22.62 14.21 -3.30
#